data_AF-A0A951R9K5-F1
#
_entry.id   AF-A0A951R9K5-F1
#
_cell.length_a   1.000
_cell.length_b   1.000
_cell.length_c   1.000
_cell.angle_alpha   90.00
_cell.angle_beta   90.00
_cell.angle_gamma   90.00
#
_symmetry.space_group_name_H-M   'P 1'
#
loop_
_entity.id
_entity.type
_entity.pdbx_description
1 polymer ?
#
loop_
_entity_poly.entity_id
_entity_poly.type
_entity_poly.pdbx_seq_one_letter_code
_entity_poly.pdbx_strand_id
1 'polypeptide(L)'
;EVKIPEAFEHRYEEMRSANNTISFIGTAVMAILYGLLGVGVSLFFMLRRKTLIWRPPLQWSVFIGVAMFLAYLTMISLSWFQYDTSLSSSQFIFQHVLLAFVNGLLTAALFFFSAMAAEGLDRQAFPDHIRFWRSWSPTVGASREIMRQTVFGYLWAFFMIGFVTFFYWITNTVFRWWSPAENMMDPNILALPFPWLLPSALSLNAGFWEECLFRAIPLAGAVLIGKHFRKKGLWIAIALIFQAVIFGSLHANYPQQPAYARIVEMLIPFMLYGLIYIKWGLLPVVVSHFVYDIVLMGMPLFLLSAPGMWTHRALLVIAALIPLMIPLYRRIRAGSWYGIQAEELNGTFQAEEKAIKEEVKTIIPDIPVQAGRSFPTLAAVAALIVGGGLWFIFTSFEQDVPKLEIDRDKALLIADAFMEQRYPETDTLGLKPYVRLVSGTGRGALFAWEHSDRQTFHDLYERTLALNYYEVVYKTFEGDVERRSETVTVTIGRKNDILGWYHHVPEARPGASLSEAEARALAERAIERHYKVKIPDLEAVQVLPEKQKARTDWKFIYRDMNAGLREGDVRYIASIAGDAISGLKTEVHITESWERE
;
A
#
# COMPACT_ATOMS: atom_id res chain seq x y z
N GLU A 1 25.35 12.09 -7.29
CA GLU A 1 24.21 11.31 -7.77
C GLU A 1 24.48 10.88 -9.22
N VAL A 2 24.07 9.67 -9.61
CA VAL A 2 24.25 9.19 -10.98
C VAL A 2 22.99 9.55 -11.77
N LYS A 3 23.11 10.28 -12.88
CA LYS A 3 21.95 10.56 -13.75
C LYS A 3 21.50 9.25 -14.39
N ILE A 4 20.30 8.80 -14.05
CA ILE A 4 19.66 7.63 -14.66
C ILE A 4 18.91 8.13 -15.91
N PRO A 5 19.15 7.56 -17.11
CA PRO A 5 18.41 7.96 -18.30
C PRO A 5 16.93 7.63 -18.15
N GLU A 6 16.07 8.55 -18.60
CA GLU A 6 14.60 8.40 -18.53
C GLU A 6 14.13 7.07 -19.16
N ALA A 7 14.73 6.73 -20.31
CA ALA A 7 14.45 5.49 -21.01
C ALA A 7 14.75 4.22 -20.19
N PHE A 8 15.75 4.27 -19.30
CA PHE A 8 16.03 3.16 -18.40
C PHE A 8 14.96 3.05 -17.32
N GLU A 9 14.55 4.17 -16.71
CA GLU A 9 13.50 4.19 -15.68
C GLU A 9 12.20 3.61 -16.22
N HIS A 10 11.73 4.09 -17.37
CA HIS A 10 10.49 3.57 -17.96
C HIS A 10 10.60 2.09 -18.38
N ARG A 11 11.77 1.63 -18.87
CA ARG A 11 11.99 0.20 -19.19
C ARG A 11 11.97 -0.65 -17.93
N TYR A 12 12.56 -0.14 -16.85
CA TYR A 12 12.53 -0.78 -15.56
C TYR A 12 11.09 -0.84 -15.02
N GLU A 13 10.32 0.25 -15.09
CA GLU A 13 8.92 0.28 -14.71
C GLU A 13 8.05 -0.66 -15.55
N GLU A 14 8.23 -0.70 -16.88
CA GLU A 14 7.53 -1.64 -17.76
C GLU A 14 7.84 -3.09 -17.38
N MET A 15 9.11 -3.41 -17.16
CA MET A 15 9.54 -4.73 -16.70
C MET A 15 8.90 -5.09 -15.34
N ARG A 16 8.82 -4.12 -14.42
CA ARG A 16 8.21 -4.28 -13.10
C ARG A 16 6.68 -4.30 -13.13
N SER A 17 6.06 -3.77 -14.18
CA SER A 17 4.60 -3.76 -14.33
C SER A 17 4.05 -5.19 -14.30
N ALA A 18 4.73 -6.15 -14.94
CA ALA A 18 4.34 -7.56 -14.93
C ALA A 18 4.37 -8.17 -13.52
N ASN A 19 5.42 -7.87 -12.73
CA ASN A 19 5.51 -8.27 -11.32
C ASN A 19 4.32 -7.73 -10.51
N ASN A 20 4.04 -6.44 -10.67
CA ASN A 20 2.95 -5.74 -9.97
C ASN A 20 1.58 -6.26 -10.40
N THR A 21 1.36 -6.55 -11.68
CA THR A 21 0.12 -7.14 -12.19
C THR A 21 -0.13 -8.52 -11.58
N ILE A 22 0.90 -9.38 -11.52
CA ILE A 22 0.77 -10.71 -10.89
C ILE A 22 0.38 -10.56 -9.41
N SER A 23 1.05 -9.67 -8.66
CA SER A 23 0.74 -9.42 -7.25
C SER A 23 -0.64 -8.82 -7.03
N PHE A 24 -1.05 -7.88 -7.88
CA PHE A 24 -2.39 -7.31 -7.85
C PHE A 24 -3.48 -8.38 -8.07
N ILE A 25 -3.34 -9.21 -9.10
CA ILE A 25 -4.26 -10.32 -9.38
C ILE A 25 -4.26 -11.30 -8.21
N GLY A 26 -3.08 -11.69 -7.71
CA GLY A 26 -2.96 -12.58 -6.55
C GLY A 26 -3.68 -12.04 -5.31
N THR A 27 -3.53 -10.74 -5.03
CA THR A 27 -4.17 -10.04 -3.92
C THR A 27 -5.69 -10.01 -4.10
N ALA A 28 -6.18 -9.69 -5.29
CA ALA A 28 -7.62 -9.68 -5.59
C ALA A 28 -8.24 -11.07 -5.43
N VAL A 29 -7.57 -12.11 -5.95
CA VAL A 29 -8.01 -13.51 -5.83
C VAL A 29 -8.02 -13.95 -4.37
N MET A 30 -6.99 -13.62 -3.59
CA MET A 30 -6.95 -13.89 -2.15
C MET A 30 -8.07 -13.18 -1.40
N ALA A 31 -8.29 -11.88 -1.65
CA ALA A 31 -9.33 -11.10 -0.98
C ALA A 31 -10.73 -11.66 -1.24
N ILE A 32 -11.01 -12.07 -2.48
CA ILE A 32 -12.32 -12.64 -2.86
C ILE A 32 -12.46 -14.06 -2.31
N LEU A 33 -11.50 -14.95 -2.60
CA LEU A 33 -11.65 -16.38 -2.30
C LEU A 33 -11.39 -16.72 -0.84
N TYR A 34 -10.39 -16.12 -0.21
CA TYR A 34 -10.01 -16.43 1.17
C TYR A 34 -10.63 -15.45 2.15
N GLY A 35 -10.67 -14.16 1.82
CA GLY A 35 -11.35 -13.15 2.63
C GLY A 35 -12.87 -13.30 2.58
N LEU A 36 -13.50 -12.88 1.48
CA LEU A 36 -14.95 -12.80 1.38
C LEU A 36 -15.62 -14.20 1.41
N LEU A 37 -15.16 -15.13 0.58
CA LEU A 37 -15.72 -16.48 0.53
C LEU A 37 -15.21 -17.36 1.68
N GLY A 38 -13.90 -17.46 1.89
CA GLY A 38 -13.32 -18.32 2.93
C GLY A 38 -13.71 -17.89 4.35
N VAL A 39 -13.30 -16.69 4.78
CA VAL A 39 -13.61 -16.16 6.11
C VAL A 39 -15.10 -15.80 6.22
N GLY A 40 -15.64 -15.01 5.30
CA GLY A 40 -17.02 -14.51 5.41
C GLY A 40 -18.07 -15.63 5.47
N VAL A 41 -18.02 -16.59 4.54
CA VAL A 41 -19.01 -17.68 4.48
C VAL A 41 -18.83 -18.66 5.64
N SER A 42 -17.59 -18.99 6.02
CA SER A 42 -17.34 -19.90 7.13
C SER A 42 -17.84 -19.34 8.46
N LEU A 43 -17.58 -18.06 8.76
CA LEU A 43 -18.08 -17.38 9.95
C LEU A 43 -19.60 -17.31 9.95
N PHE A 44 -20.23 -17.00 8.81
CA PHE A 44 -21.69 -16.97 8.69
C PHE A 44 -22.32 -18.32 9.08
N PHE A 45 -21.80 -19.43 8.55
CA PHE A 45 -22.32 -20.76 8.89
C PHE A 45 -22.03 -21.17 10.34
N MET A 46 -20.85 -20.84 10.87
CA MET A 46 -20.50 -21.13 12.27
C MET A 46 -21.36 -20.34 13.26
N LEU A 47 -21.70 -19.09 12.94
CA LEU A 47 -22.63 -18.29 13.73
C LEU A 47 -24.02 -18.93 13.74
N ARG A 48 -24.54 -19.35 12.58
CA ARG A 48 -25.84 -20.02 12.48
C ARG A 48 -25.89 -21.36 13.24
N ARG A 49 -24.78 -22.10 13.24
CA ARG A 49 -24.66 -23.40 13.92
C ARG A 49 -24.21 -23.29 15.38
N LYS A 50 -23.93 -22.08 15.88
CA LYS A 50 -23.40 -21.84 17.24
C LYS A 50 -22.10 -22.63 17.55
N THR A 51 -21.29 -22.92 16.54
CA THR A 51 -20.02 -23.69 16.68
C THR A 51 -18.79 -22.79 16.79
N LEU A 52 -18.99 -21.47 16.82
CA LEU A 52 -17.95 -20.47 16.76
C LEU A 52 -17.21 -20.32 18.09
N ILE A 53 -15.88 -20.39 18.07
CA ILE A 53 -15.02 -20.10 19.22
C ILE A 53 -14.25 -18.81 18.91
N TRP A 54 -14.45 -17.77 19.73
CA TRP A 54 -13.86 -16.45 19.47
C TRP A 54 -12.85 -15.98 20.53
N ARG A 55 -12.91 -16.50 21.77
CA ARG A 55 -12.07 -15.98 22.86
C ARG A 55 -10.56 -16.16 22.63
N PRO A 56 -10.04 -17.36 22.31
CA PRO A 56 -8.61 -17.51 22.04
C PRO A 56 -8.13 -16.72 20.81
N PRO A 57 -8.83 -16.73 19.65
CA PRO A 57 -8.50 -15.84 18.54
C PRO A 57 -8.42 -14.37 18.97
N LEU A 58 -9.37 -13.87 19.78
CA LEU A 58 -9.34 -12.48 20.25
C LEU A 58 -8.10 -12.17 21.08
N GLN A 59 -7.76 -13.03 22.04
CA GLN A 59 -6.59 -12.84 22.90
C GLN A 59 -5.30 -12.75 22.08
N TRP A 60 -5.12 -13.66 21.14
CA TRP A 60 -3.96 -13.65 20.25
C TRP A 60 -3.97 -12.47 19.28
N SER A 61 -5.14 -12.05 18.81
CA SER A 61 -5.28 -10.86 17.95
C SER A 61 -4.89 -9.58 18.66
N VAL A 62 -5.30 -9.42 19.92
CA VAL A 62 -4.88 -8.27 20.74
C VAL A 62 -3.37 -8.34 20.96
N PHE A 63 -2.81 -9.51 21.28
CA PHE A 63 -1.37 -9.67 21.47
C PHE A 63 -0.56 -9.30 20.21
N ILE A 64 -0.91 -9.88 19.04
CA ILE A 64 -0.23 -9.61 17.77
C ILE A 64 -0.44 -8.15 17.35
N GLY A 65 -1.64 -7.60 17.50
CA GLY A 65 -1.94 -6.19 17.21
C GLY A 65 -1.15 -5.22 18.06
N VAL A 66 -0.97 -5.49 19.35
CA VAL A 66 -0.12 -4.69 20.25
C VAL A 66 1.35 -4.81 19.85
N ALA A 67 1.84 -6.03 19.54
CA ALA A 67 3.20 -6.21 19.07
C ALA A 67 3.48 -5.41 17.78
N MET A 68 2.53 -5.41 16.84
CA MET A 68 2.60 -4.65 15.59
C MET A 68 2.51 -3.13 15.83
N PHE A 69 1.63 -2.68 16.71
CA PHE A 69 1.57 -1.27 17.13
C PHE A 69 2.93 -0.80 17.69
N LEU A 70 3.51 -1.56 18.61
CA LEU A 70 4.81 -1.22 19.21
C LEU A 70 5.94 -1.26 18.18
N ALA A 71 5.92 -2.23 17.25
CA ALA A 71 6.88 -2.30 16.17
C ALA A 71 6.80 -1.07 15.24
N TYR A 72 5.61 -0.69 14.79
CA TYR A 72 5.43 0.50 13.95
C TYR A 72 5.72 1.80 14.69
N LEU A 73 5.55 1.84 16.01
CA LEU A 73 5.96 2.99 16.82
C LEU A 73 7.47 3.24 16.72
N THR A 74 8.29 2.20 16.56
CA THR A 74 9.75 2.36 16.38
C THR A 74 10.11 3.03 15.06
N MET A 75 9.25 2.93 14.03
CA MET A 75 9.47 3.54 12.71
C MET A 75 9.42 5.07 12.74
N ILE A 76 8.83 5.68 13.79
CA ILE A 76 8.80 7.14 13.95
C ILE A 76 10.21 7.74 13.86
N SER A 77 11.21 7.01 14.37
CA SER A 77 12.62 7.42 14.28
C SER A 77 13.09 7.68 12.84
N LEU A 78 12.66 6.84 11.89
CA LEU A 78 12.97 6.97 10.47
C LEU A 78 12.07 8.00 9.78
N SER A 79 10.82 8.13 10.21
CA SER A 79 9.88 9.10 9.64
C SER A 79 10.35 10.55 9.78
N TRP A 80 11.20 10.87 10.76
CA TRP A 80 11.78 12.22 10.92
C TRP A 80 12.62 12.68 9.72
N PHE A 81 13.18 11.75 8.93
CA PHE A 81 13.93 12.09 7.72
C PHE A 81 13.03 12.62 6.60
N GLN A 82 11.72 12.40 6.71
CA GLN A 82 10.69 12.91 5.78
C GLN A 82 9.73 13.87 6.50
N TYR A 83 10.14 14.44 7.65
CA TYR A 83 9.32 15.36 8.40
C TYR A 83 9.15 16.68 7.64
N ASP A 84 7.90 16.99 7.28
CA ASP A 84 7.52 18.29 6.77
C ASP A 84 7.58 19.32 7.92
N THR A 85 8.57 20.21 7.88
CA THR A 85 8.81 21.20 8.92
C THR A 85 7.72 22.28 9.01
N SER A 86 6.78 22.33 8.05
CA SER A 86 5.60 23.19 8.18
C SER A 86 4.58 22.64 9.18
N LEU A 87 4.61 21.34 9.48
CA LEU A 87 3.75 20.72 10.48
C LEU A 87 4.35 20.89 11.86
N SER A 88 3.53 21.14 12.89
CA SER A 88 4.03 21.06 14.27
C SER A 88 4.53 19.65 14.60
N SER A 89 5.61 19.57 15.39
CA SER A 89 6.20 18.29 15.80
C SER A 89 5.21 17.40 16.56
N SER A 90 4.30 18.00 17.33
CA SER A 90 3.23 17.30 18.04
C SER A 90 2.21 16.68 17.08
N GLN A 91 1.81 17.41 16.03
CA GLN A 91 0.94 16.88 14.99
C GLN A 91 1.61 15.73 14.23
N PHE A 92 2.88 15.90 13.85
CA PHE A 92 3.65 14.86 13.17
C PHE A 92 3.74 13.57 14.00
N ILE A 93 4.09 13.68 15.28
CA ILE A 93 4.15 12.52 16.20
C ILE A 93 2.74 11.91 16.35
N PHE A 94 1.71 12.72 16.57
CA PHE A 94 0.34 12.23 16.71
C PHE A 94 -0.12 11.44 15.48
N GLN A 95 0.12 11.96 14.27
CA GLN A 95 -0.24 11.29 13.03
C GLN A 95 0.44 9.91 12.90
N HIS A 96 1.73 9.82 13.24
CA HIS A 96 2.46 8.55 13.15
C HIS A 96 2.08 7.56 14.26
N VAL A 97 1.82 8.04 15.49
CA VAL A 97 1.29 7.21 16.57
C VAL A 97 -0.10 6.67 16.20
N LEU A 98 -0.95 7.53 15.64
CA LEU A 98 -2.27 7.14 15.16
C LEU A 98 -2.17 6.11 14.02
N LEU A 99 -1.27 6.32 13.07
CA LEU A 99 -1.03 5.38 11.97
C LEU A 99 -0.53 4.02 12.50
N ALA A 100 0.41 4.01 13.44
CA ALA A 100 0.87 2.79 14.10
C ALA A 100 -0.29 2.07 14.82
N PHE A 101 -1.14 2.82 15.53
CA PHE A 101 -2.30 2.29 16.24
C PHE A 101 -3.32 1.67 15.28
N VAL A 102 -3.66 2.38 14.19
CA VAL A 102 -4.56 1.88 13.14
C VAL A 102 -3.99 0.62 12.48
N ASN A 103 -2.69 0.58 12.20
CA ASN A 103 -2.03 -0.63 11.68
C ASN A 103 -2.12 -1.82 12.65
N GLY A 104 -1.85 -1.60 13.94
CA GLY A 104 -1.99 -2.63 14.97
C GLY A 104 -3.44 -3.13 15.09
N LEU A 105 -4.42 -2.22 15.05
CA LEU A 105 -5.84 -2.53 15.11
C LEU A 105 -6.31 -3.32 13.87
N LEU A 106 -5.91 -2.88 12.67
CA LEU A 106 -6.24 -3.57 11.42
C LEU A 106 -5.64 -4.97 11.39
N THR A 107 -4.38 -5.11 11.82
CA THR A 107 -3.71 -6.41 11.92
C THR A 107 -4.44 -7.34 12.90
N ALA A 108 -4.82 -6.83 14.07
CA ALA A 108 -5.63 -7.58 15.04
C ALA A 108 -6.97 -8.01 14.43
N ALA A 109 -7.68 -7.12 13.75
CA ALA A 109 -8.97 -7.44 13.14
C ALA A 109 -8.85 -8.51 12.05
N LEU A 110 -7.87 -8.37 11.14
CA LEU A 110 -7.62 -9.33 10.07
C LEU A 110 -7.28 -10.71 10.64
N PHE A 111 -6.38 -10.77 11.63
CA PHE A 111 -6.03 -12.02 12.28
C PHE A 111 -7.22 -12.62 13.03
N PHE A 112 -8.00 -11.82 13.76
CA PHE A 112 -9.15 -12.28 14.54
C PHE A 112 -10.15 -13.06 13.71
N PHE A 113 -10.63 -12.47 12.61
CA PHE A 113 -11.61 -13.11 11.74
C PHE A 113 -11.02 -14.30 11.00
N SER A 114 -9.77 -14.19 10.52
CA SER A 114 -9.08 -15.28 9.81
C SER A 114 -8.85 -16.49 10.70
N ALA A 115 -8.38 -16.28 11.94
CA ALA A 115 -8.09 -17.35 12.89
C ALA A 115 -9.37 -18.03 13.40
N MET A 116 -10.46 -17.27 13.59
CA MET A 116 -11.77 -17.85 13.91
C MET A 116 -12.30 -18.76 12.80
N ALA A 117 -12.21 -18.31 11.55
CA ALA A 117 -12.59 -19.09 10.38
C ALA A 117 -11.70 -20.33 10.22
N ALA A 118 -10.38 -20.14 10.26
CA ALA A 118 -9.38 -21.19 10.13
C ALA A 118 -9.61 -22.33 11.13
N GLU A 119 -9.64 -22.03 12.43
CA GLU A 119 -9.81 -23.06 13.46
C GLU A 119 -11.18 -23.72 13.41
N GLY A 120 -12.23 -22.96 13.10
CA GLY A 120 -13.57 -23.52 12.98
C GLY A 120 -13.73 -24.46 11.77
N LEU A 121 -13.04 -24.17 10.66
CA LEU A 121 -13.01 -25.03 9.48
C LEU A 121 -12.13 -26.25 9.73
N ASP A 122 -10.94 -26.06 10.30
CA ASP A 122 -10.00 -27.13 10.67
C ASP A 122 -10.70 -28.20 11.51
N ARG A 123 -11.45 -27.76 12.53
CA ARG A 123 -12.20 -28.65 13.42
C ARG A 123 -13.22 -29.54 12.71
N GLN A 124 -13.88 -29.01 11.68
CA GLN A 124 -14.87 -29.75 10.90
C GLN A 124 -14.21 -30.67 9.85
N ALA A 125 -13.05 -30.27 9.33
CA ALA A 125 -12.36 -30.99 8.27
C ALA A 125 -11.51 -32.15 8.81
N PHE A 126 -10.79 -31.93 9.92
CA PHE A 126 -9.73 -32.79 10.46
C PHE A 126 -9.99 -33.14 11.94
N PRO A 127 -10.73 -34.24 12.22
CA PRO A 127 -11.05 -34.67 13.58
C PRO A 127 -9.83 -35.04 14.44
N ASP A 128 -8.76 -35.52 13.81
CA ASP A 128 -7.55 -36.04 14.48
C ASP A 128 -6.52 -34.95 14.80
N HIS A 129 -6.75 -33.72 14.38
CA HIS A 129 -5.88 -32.60 14.74
C HIS A 129 -6.07 -32.26 16.22
N ILE A 130 -4.96 -31.93 16.90
CA ILE A 130 -4.98 -31.33 18.23
C ILE A 130 -5.60 -29.94 18.12
N ARG A 131 -6.55 -29.60 19.00
CA ARG A 131 -7.17 -28.27 19.02
C ARG A 131 -6.10 -27.19 19.14
N PHE A 132 -6.01 -26.31 18.15
CA PHE A 132 -4.85 -25.43 17.97
C PHE A 132 -4.57 -24.58 19.21
N TRP A 133 -5.62 -23.97 19.77
CA TRP A 133 -5.51 -23.10 20.96
C TRP A 133 -5.15 -23.83 22.26
N ARG A 134 -5.23 -25.17 22.29
CA ARG A 134 -4.81 -25.98 23.44
C ARG A 134 -3.37 -26.46 23.35
N SER A 135 -2.72 -26.32 22.20
CA SER A 135 -1.35 -26.78 21.95
C SER A 135 -0.34 -26.39 23.03
N TRP A 136 -0.45 -25.19 23.59
CA TRP A 136 0.46 -24.65 24.61
C TRP A 136 -0.13 -24.61 26.03
N SER A 137 -1.26 -25.28 26.25
CA SER A 137 -1.85 -25.45 27.58
C SER A 137 -0.93 -26.23 28.53
N PRO A 138 -1.12 -26.14 29.86
CA PRO A 138 -0.28 -26.85 30.84
C PRO A 138 -0.17 -28.37 30.62
N THR A 139 -1.25 -29.01 30.16
CA THR A 139 -1.31 -30.46 29.93
C THR A 139 -0.81 -30.83 28.53
N VAL A 140 -1.52 -30.40 27.48
CA VAL A 140 -1.21 -30.73 26.08
C VAL A 140 0.19 -30.26 25.70
N GLY A 141 0.63 -29.09 26.18
CA GLY A 141 1.96 -28.56 25.91
C GLY A 141 3.11 -29.37 26.52
N ALA A 142 2.84 -30.23 27.51
CA ALA A 142 3.82 -31.15 28.09
C ALA A 142 3.88 -32.52 27.36
N SER A 143 3.16 -32.67 26.24
CA SER A 143 3.13 -33.91 25.45
C SER A 143 4.35 -34.07 24.53
N ARG A 144 4.63 -35.32 24.14
CA ARG A 144 5.69 -35.62 23.17
C ARG A 144 5.33 -35.11 21.79
N GLU A 145 4.05 -35.12 21.45
CA GLU A 145 3.49 -34.71 20.18
C GLU A 145 3.75 -33.21 19.94
N ILE A 146 3.43 -32.36 20.91
CA ILE A 146 3.68 -30.91 20.81
C ILE A 146 5.18 -30.63 20.72
N MET A 147 6.00 -31.25 21.57
CA MET A 147 7.46 -31.08 21.50
C MET A 147 8.00 -31.49 20.11
N ARG A 148 7.56 -32.63 19.58
CA ARG A 148 7.98 -33.12 18.26
C ARG A 148 7.53 -32.18 17.14
N GLN A 149 6.28 -31.71 17.16
CA GLN A 149 5.77 -30.77 16.15
C GLN A 149 6.51 -29.43 16.20
N THR A 150 6.79 -28.90 17.40
CA THR A 150 7.58 -27.68 17.57
C THR A 150 9.00 -27.87 17.04
N VAL A 151 9.73 -28.90 17.48
CA VAL A 151 11.09 -29.18 16.99
C VAL A 151 11.12 -29.39 15.48
N PHE A 152 10.13 -30.11 14.94
CA PHE A 152 9.96 -30.25 13.50
C PHE A 152 9.79 -28.88 12.81
N GLY A 153 9.01 -27.97 13.37
CA GLY A 153 8.86 -26.61 12.84
C GLY A 153 10.19 -25.87 12.71
N TYR A 154 11.08 -25.95 13.70
CA TYR A 154 12.43 -25.36 13.59
C TYR A 154 13.28 -26.05 12.52
N LEU A 155 13.30 -27.37 12.50
CA LEU A 155 14.06 -28.12 11.48
C LEU A 155 13.55 -27.81 10.07
N TRP A 156 12.24 -27.68 9.90
CA TRP A 156 11.61 -27.31 8.65
C TRP A 156 11.97 -25.88 8.24
N ALA A 157 11.99 -24.92 9.17
CA ALA A 157 12.41 -23.55 8.89
C ALA A 157 13.85 -23.49 8.37
N PHE A 158 14.79 -24.23 8.96
CA PHE A 158 16.17 -24.29 8.47
C PHE A 158 16.30 -25.03 7.14
N PHE A 159 15.52 -26.10 6.92
CA PHE A 159 15.41 -26.73 5.61
C PHE A 159 14.94 -25.73 4.55
N MET A 160 13.95 -24.91 4.90
CA MET A 160 13.40 -23.86 4.04
C MET A 160 14.42 -22.76 3.71
N ILE A 161 15.22 -22.33 4.69
CA ILE A 161 16.34 -21.41 4.46
C ILE A 161 17.38 -22.04 3.51
N GLY A 162 17.68 -23.33 3.70
CA GLY A 162 18.56 -24.07 2.78
C GLY A 162 18.00 -24.14 1.37
N PHE A 163 16.71 -24.48 1.24
CA PHE A 163 16.00 -24.52 -0.04
C PHE A 163 16.04 -23.17 -0.76
N VAL A 164 15.70 -22.08 -0.06
CA VAL A 164 15.65 -20.76 -0.68
C VAL A 164 17.04 -20.29 -1.10
N THR A 165 18.07 -20.55 -0.28
CA THR A 165 19.47 -20.25 -0.62
C THR A 165 19.91 -21.02 -1.86
N PHE A 166 19.59 -22.32 -1.92
CA PHE A 166 19.89 -23.17 -3.08
C PHE A 166 19.12 -22.72 -4.33
N PHE A 167 17.86 -22.34 -4.18
CA PHE A 167 17.02 -21.82 -5.26
C PHE A 167 17.66 -20.57 -5.87
N TYR A 168 18.02 -19.57 -5.05
CA TYR A 168 18.70 -18.36 -5.54
C TYR A 168 20.06 -18.65 -6.14
N TRP A 169 20.83 -19.57 -5.56
CA TRP A 169 22.10 -19.99 -6.15
C TRP A 169 21.88 -20.56 -7.56
N ILE A 170 20.93 -21.48 -7.75
CA ILE A 170 20.62 -22.02 -9.08
C ILE A 170 20.11 -20.92 -10.03
N THR A 171 19.13 -20.13 -9.60
CA THR A 171 18.49 -19.15 -10.50
C THR A 171 19.46 -18.05 -10.91
N ASN A 172 20.33 -17.60 -10.02
CA ASN A 172 21.33 -16.59 -10.34
C ASN A 172 22.49 -17.16 -11.19
N THR A 173 22.94 -18.40 -10.94
CA THR A 173 24.12 -18.96 -11.62
C THR A 173 23.79 -19.69 -12.93
N VAL A 174 22.72 -20.49 -12.95
CA VAL A 174 22.32 -21.31 -14.10
C VAL A 174 21.37 -20.55 -15.01
N PHE A 175 20.28 -20.02 -14.45
CA PHE A 175 19.24 -19.35 -15.22
C PHE A 175 19.50 -17.85 -15.44
N ARG A 176 20.52 -17.29 -14.76
CA ARG A 176 20.90 -15.86 -14.80
C ARG A 176 19.71 -14.92 -14.52
N TRP A 177 18.84 -15.35 -13.61
CA TRP A 177 17.75 -14.52 -13.11
C TRP A 177 18.33 -13.32 -12.37
N TRP A 178 17.68 -12.17 -12.50
CA TRP A 178 18.07 -10.98 -11.77
C TRP A 178 17.29 -10.93 -10.47
N SER A 179 17.99 -11.00 -9.34
CA SER A 179 17.44 -10.84 -8.00
C SER A 179 18.36 -9.91 -7.20
N PRO A 180 17.95 -8.66 -6.91
CA PRO A 180 18.75 -7.73 -6.14
C PRO A 180 18.83 -8.15 -4.67
N ALA A 181 20.01 -7.92 -4.07
CA ALA A 181 20.30 -8.27 -2.69
C ALA A 181 19.57 -7.37 -1.66
N GLU A 182 19.17 -6.16 -2.06
CA GLU A 182 18.48 -5.19 -1.20
C GLU A 182 17.15 -5.75 -0.64
N ASN A 183 16.46 -6.61 -1.41
CA ASN A 183 15.27 -7.32 -0.94
C ASN A 183 15.52 -8.19 0.29
N MET A 184 16.78 -8.52 0.60
CA MET A 184 17.17 -9.37 1.72
C MET A 184 17.72 -8.58 2.91
N MET A 185 18.04 -7.28 2.75
CA MET A 185 18.82 -6.53 3.75
C MET A 185 18.50 -5.02 3.72
N ASP A 186 17.64 -4.56 4.62
CA ASP A 186 17.47 -3.12 4.92
C ASP A 186 18.34 -2.72 6.13
N PRO A 187 19.40 -1.92 5.95
CA PRO A 187 20.26 -1.49 7.05
C PRO A 187 19.57 -0.52 8.03
N ASN A 188 18.46 0.13 7.64
CA ASN A 188 17.76 1.10 8.48
C ASN A 188 17.15 0.47 9.73
N ILE A 189 17.02 -0.85 9.79
CA ILE A 189 16.65 -1.57 11.00
C ILE A 189 17.56 -1.22 12.20
N LEU A 190 18.82 -0.86 11.96
CA LEU A 190 19.75 -0.44 13.01
C LEU A 190 19.48 0.96 13.58
N ALA A 191 18.78 1.81 12.84
CA ALA A 191 18.43 3.16 13.28
C ALA A 191 17.18 3.15 14.19
N LEU A 192 16.52 2.01 14.34
CA LEU A 192 15.33 1.87 15.18
C LEU A 192 15.72 1.84 16.67
N PRO A 193 14.88 2.40 17.57
CA PRO A 193 15.08 2.29 19.01
C PRO A 193 15.16 0.84 19.53
N PHE A 194 14.40 -0.08 18.90
CA PHE A 194 14.37 -1.50 19.25
C PHE A 194 14.50 -2.37 17.99
N PRO A 195 15.71 -2.53 17.42
CA PRO A 195 15.93 -3.22 16.14
C PRO A 195 15.41 -4.66 16.05
N TRP A 196 15.32 -5.36 17.19
CA TRP A 196 14.80 -6.74 17.25
C TRP A 196 13.27 -6.83 17.18
N LEU A 197 12.56 -5.73 17.51
CA LEU A 197 11.11 -5.78 17.73
C LEU A 197 10.35 -5.87 16.41
N LEU A 198 10.73 -5.07 15.40
CA LEU A 198 10.10 -5.10 14.08
C LEU A 198 10.15 -6.50 13.43
N PRO A 199 11.33 -7.14 13.25
CA PRO A 199 11.37 -8.48 12.65
C PRO A 199 10.60 -9.49 13.49
N SER A 200 10.63 -9.39 14.82
CA SER A 200 9.87 -10.30 15.69
C SER A 200 8.35 -10.16 15.51
N ALA A 201 7.84 -8.93 15.46
CA ALA A 201 6.40 -8.66 15.32
C ALA A 201 5.89 -9.02 13.91
N LEU A 202 6.64 -8.68 12.86
CA LEU A 202 6.30 -9.03 11.49
C LEU A 202 6.27 -10.56 11.30
N SER A 203 7.30 -11.27 11.79
CA SER A 203 7.37 -12.74 11.72
C SER A 203 6.24 -13.40 12.50
N LEU A 204 5.88 -12.84 13.67
CA LEU A 204 4.77 -13.33 14.48
C LEU A 204 3.45 -13.17 13.74
N ASN A 205 3.21 -12.00 13.15
CA ASN A 205 2.01 -11.75 12.36
C ASN A 205 1.94 -12.67 11.13
N ALA A 206 3.00 -12.73 10.32
CA ALA A 206 3.06 -13.55 9.11
C ALA A 206 2.84 -15.04 9.45
N GLY A 207 3.63 -15.58 10.38
CA GLY A 207 3.54 -16.99 10.74
C GLY A 207 2.18 -17.42 11.27
N PHE A 208 1.46 -16.57 12.00
CA PHE A 208 0.12 -16.90 12.50
C PHE A 208 -0.98 -16.62 11.47
N TRP A 209 -1.00 -15.42 10.88
CA TRP A 209 -2.08 -14.98 10.00
C TRP A 209 -2.05 -15.69 8.66
N GLU A 210 -0.89 -15.79 8.03
CA GLU A 210 -0.78 -16.37 6.69
C GLU A 210 -1.05 -17.87 6.71
N GLU A 211 -0.61 -18.60 7.73
CA GLU A 211 -0.92 -20.03 7.82
C GLU A 211 -2.41 -20.31 8.07
N CYS A 212 -3.08 -19.44 8.84
CA CYS A 212 -4.54 -19.50 8.98
C CYS A 212 -5.24 -19.26 7.63
N LEU A 213 -4.82 -18.22 6.90
CA LEU A 213 -5.48 -17.77 5.67
C LEU A 213 -5.18 -18.67 4.45
N PHE A 214 -3.95 -19.16 4.32
CA PHE A 214 -3.48 -19.89 3.14
C PHE A 214 -3.38 -21.40 3.34
N ARG A 215 -3.38 -21.92 4.58
CA ARG A 215 -3.47 -23.38 4.81
C ARG A 215 -4.82 -23.78 5.30
N ALA A 216 -5.20 -23.32 6.49
CA ALA A 216 -6.39 -23.83 7.15
C ALA A 216 -7.64 -23.56 6.34
N ILE A 217 -7.88 -22.31 5.93
CA ILE A 217 -9.10 -21.95 5.20
C ILE A 217 -9.25 -22.72 3.87
N PRO A 218 -8.30 -22.67 2.91
CA PRO A 218 -8.47 -23.34 1.63
C PRO A 218 -8.43 -24.87 1.74
N LEU A 219 -7.55 -25.45 2.56
CA LEU A 219 -7.39 -26.90 2.64
C LEU A 219 -8.50 -27.56 3.47
N ALA A 220 -8.91 -26.97 4.59
CA ALA A 220 -10.09 -27.45 5.32
C ALA A 220 -11.36 -27.26 4.50
N GLY A 221 -11.51 -26.10 3.83
CA GLY A 221 -12.61 -25.86 2.89
C GLY A 221 -12.67 -26.92 1.79
N ALA A 222 -11.54 -27.25 1.17
CA ALA A 222 -11.44 -28.29 0.14
C ALA A 222 -11.82 -29.69 0.67
N VAL A 223 -11.45 -30.03 1.91
CA VAL A 223 -11.89 -31.27 2.54
C VAL A 223 -13.41 -31.31 2.71
N LEU A 224 -14.02 -30.23 3.18
CA LEU A 224 -15.47 -30.16 3.41
C LEU A 224 -16.26 -30.22 2.10
N ILE A 225 -15.85 -29.44 1.10
CA ILE A 225 -16.41 -29.47 -0.26
C ILE A 225 -16.21 -30.85 -0.88
N GLY A 226 -15.01 -31.40 -0.77
CA GLY A 226 -14.68 -32.71 -1.34
C GLY A 226 -15.42 -33.87 -0.69
N LYS A 227 -15.75 -33.80 0.61
CA LYS A 227 -16.64 -34.75 1.29
C LYS A 227 -18.06 -34.67 0.72
N HIS A 228 -18.58 -33.46 0.47
CA HIS A 228 -19.91 -33.27 -0.12
C HIS A 228 -20.02 -33.85 -1.54
N PHE A 229 -19.01 -33.62 -2.39
CA PHE A 229 -18.98 -34.12 -3.77
C PHE A 229 -18.35 -35.52 -3.95
N ARG A 230 -18.03 -36.23 -2.84
CA ARG A 230 -17.35 -37.54 -2.85
C ARG A 230 -16.04 -37.60 -3.64
N LYS A 231 -15.34 -36.47 -3.77
CA LYS A 231 -14.06 -36.32 -4.50
C LYS A 231 -12.99 -35.66 -3.64
N LYS A 232 -12.89 -36.04 -2.36
CA LYS A 232 -11.98 -35.45 -1.36
C LYS A 232 -10.55 -35.24 -1.88
N GLY A 233 -9.93 -36.28 -2.45
CA GLY A 233 -8.54 -36.22 -2.92
C GLY A 233 -8.31 -35.18 -4.02
N LEU A 234 -9.23 -35.08 -4.98
CA LEU A 234 -9.15 -34.12 -6.08
C LEU A 234 -9.22 -32.67 -5.58
N TRP A 235 -10.17 -32.38 -4.70
CA TRP A 235 -10.31 -31.03 -4.14
C TRP A 235 -9.10 -30.61 -3.31
N ILE A 236 -8.54 -31.54 -2.52
CA ILE A 236 -7.29 -31.28 -1.78
C ILE A 236 -6.13 -31.00 -2.75
N ALA A 237 -5.97 -31.79 -3.80
CA ALA A 237 -4.89 -31.60 -4.78
C ALA A 237 -5.00 -30.23 -5.48
N ILE A 238 -6.20 -29.84 -5.90
CA ILE A 238 -6.46 -28.52 -6.49
C ILE A 238 -6.10 -27.42 -5.48
N ALA A 239 -6.61 -27.52 -4.25
CA ALA A 239 -6.38 -26.51 -3.23
C ALA A 239 -4.91 -26.38 -2.84
N LEU A 240 -4.15 -27.48 -2.77
CA LEU A 240 -2.71 -27.48 -2.48
C LEU A 240 -1.89 -26.69 -3.51
N ILE A 241 -2.17 -26.89 -4.80
CA ILE A 241 -1.50 -26.17 -5.88
C ILE A 241 -1.94 -24.71 -5.89
N PHE A 242 -3.26 -24.49 -5.82
CA PHE A 242 -3.82 -23.16 -6.00
C PHE A 242 -3.45 -22.22 -4.85
N GLN A 243 -3.43 -22.69 -3.60
CA GLN A 243 -2.97 -21.86 -2.48
C GLN A 243 -1.50 -21.46 -2.58
N ALA A 244 -0.64 -22.35 -3.09
CA ALA A 244 0.78 -22.06 -3.28
C ALA A 244 1.00 -21.04 -4.39
N VAL A 245 0.26 -21.16 -5.50
CA VAL A 245 0.29 -20.18 -6.60
C VAL A 245 -0.22 -18.81 -6.15
N ILE A 246 -1.34 -18.75 -5.43
CA ILE A 246 -1.86 -17.47 -4.90
C ILE A 246 -0.82 -16.86 -3.95
N PHE A 247 -0.30 -17.63 -3.00
CA PHE A 247 0.70 -17.13 -2.06
C PHE A 247 1.95 -16.57 -2.77
N GLY A 248 2.52 -17.31 -3.71
CA GLY A 248 3.66 -16.84 -4.50
C GLY A 248 3.33 -15.62 -5.37
N SER A 249 2.08 -15.51 -5.84
CA SER A 249 1.63 -14.37 -6.63
C SER A 249 1.59 -13.09 -5.80
N LEU A 250 1.11 -13.11 -4.55
CA LEU A 250 1.10 -11.93 -3.68
C LEU A 250 2.48 -11.30 -3.53
N HIS A 251 3.52 -12.13 -3.50
CA HIS A 251 4.91 -11.71 -3.34
C HIS A 251 5.62 -11.40 -4.66
N ALA A 252 4.95 -11.55 -5.81
CA ALA A 252 5.55 -11.29 -7.12
C ALA A 252 5.94 -9.82 -7.31
N ASN A 253 5.45 -8.90 -6.46
CA ASN A 253 5.83 -7.50 -6.43
C ASN A 253 7.25 -7.26 -5.90
N TYR A 254 7.98 -8.25 -5.38
CA TYR A 254 9.41 -8.06 -5.13
C TYR A 254 10.18 -7.88 -6.46
N PRO A 255 11.17 -6.96 -6.53
CA PRO A 255 12.05 -6.82 -7.68
C PRO A 255 12.77 -8.13 -8.02
N GLN A 256 12.31 -8.86 -9.04
CA GLN A 256 12.93 -10.08 -9.56
C GLN A 256 12.57 -10.32 -11.01
N GLN A 257 13.50 -10.91 -11.77
CA GLN A 257 13.26 -11.35 -13.15
C GLN A 257 13.58 -12.83 -13.35
N PRO A 258 12.69 -13.61 -14.01
CA PRO A 258 11.45 -13.19 -14.66
C PRO A 258 10.34 -12.82 -13.67
N ALA A 259 9.31 -12.11 -14.14
CA ALA A 259 8.25 -11.57 -13.27
C ALA A 259 7.54 -12.61 -12.38
N TYR A 260 7.50 -13.88 -12.80
CA TYR A 260 6.90 -15.00 -12.08
C TYR A 260 7.86 -15.76 -11.16
N ALA A 261 9.12 -15.28 -10.98
CA ALA A 261 10.16 -15.97 -10.21
C ALA A 261 9.69 -16.39 -8.81
N ARG A 262 9.01 -15.49 -8.09
CA ARG A 262 8.44 -15.75 -6.76
C ARG A 262 7.37 -16.84 -6.74
N ILE A 263 6.58 -16.97 -7.80
CA ILE A 263 5.60 -18.06 -7.89
C ILE A 263 6.32 -19.40 -7.96
N VAL A 264 7.36 -19.49 -8.78
CA VAL A 264 8.15 -20.73 -8.95
C VAL A 264 8.91 -21.08 -7.67
N GLU A 265 9.50 -20.09 -7.02
CA GLU A 265 10.19 -20.24 -5.73
C GLU A 265 9.26 -20.83 -4.66
N MET A 266 8.04 -20.29 -4.55
CA MET A 266 7.12 -20.62 -3.47
C MET A 266 6.30 -21.89 -3.74
N LEU A 267 6.18 -22.34 -4.99
CA LEU A 267 5.29 -23.44 -5.37
C LEU A 267 5.56 -24.72 -4.56
N ILE A 268 6.80 -25.21 -4.57
CA ILE A 268 7.16 -26.47 -3.89
C ILE A 268 7.08 -26.31 -2.36
N PRO A 269 7.73 -25.32 -1.74
CA PRO A 269 7.61 -25.10 -0.31
C PRO A 269 6.18 -25.01 0.20
N PHE A 270 5.33 -24.21 -0.45
CA PHE A 270 3.99 -23.95 0.06
C PHE A 270 3.06 -25.15 -0.13
N MET A 271 3.30 -25.98 -1.15
CA MET A 271 2.66 -27.30 -1.24
C MET A 271 3.08 -28.20 -0.07
N LEU A 272 4.37 -28.23 0.29
CA LEU A 272 4.87 -29.03 1.41
C LEU A 272 4.33 -28.53 2.75
N TYR A 273 4.26 -27.22 2.98
CA TYR A 273 3.57 -26.64 4.13
C TYR A 273 2.10 -27.07 4.19
N GLY A 274 1.40 -27.10 3.05
CA GLY A 274 0.04 -27.63 2.98
C GLY A 274 -0.07 -29.10 3.40
N LEU A 275 0.88 -29.95 3.01
CA LEU A 275 0.94 -31.35 3.42
C LEU A 275 1.24 -31.51 4.92
N ILE A 276 2.12 -30.68 5.48
CA ILE A 276 2.42 -30.65 6.92
C ILE A 276 1.16 -30.26 7.70
N TYR A 277 0.45 -29.22 7.25
CA TYR A 277 -0.82 -28.80 7.84
C TYR A 277 -1.88 -29.91 7.80
N ILE A 278 -2.07 -30.59 6.66
CA ILE A 278 -3.03 -31.70 6.53
C ILE A 278 -2.72 -32.86 7.51
N LYS A 279 -1.46 -33.03 7.90
CA LYS A 279 -1.02 -34.11 8.77
C LYS A 279 -1.09 -33.76 10.26
N TRP A 280 -0.75 -32.53 10.63
CA TRP A 280 -0.52 -32.15 12.04
C TRP A 280 -1.27 -30.89 12.49
N GLY A 281 -1.95 -30.19 11.59
CA GLY A 281 -2.62 -28.93 11.87
C GLY A 281 -1.68 -27.72 11.86
N LEU A 282 -2.13 -26.62 12.45
CA LEU A 282 -1.50 -25.30 12.32
C LEU A 282 -0.16 -25.15 13.07
N LEU A 283 0.05 -25.84 14.19
CA LEU A 283 1.22 -25.59 15.05
C LEU A 283 2.58 -25.68 14.32
N PRO A 284 2.95 -26.80 13.65
CA PRO A 284 4.26 -26.92 13.04
C PRO A 284 4.48 -25.92 11.89
N VAL A 285 3.43 -25.60 11.13
CA VAL A 285 3.53 -24.63 10.03
C VAL A 285 3.68 -23.20 10.54
N VAL A 286 2.93 -22.80 11.57
CA VAL A 286 3.03 -21.49 12.24
C VAL A 286 4.42 -21.30 12.84
N VAL A 287 4.93 -22.30 13.57
CA VAL A 287 6.27 -22.26 14.16
C VAL A 287 7.34 -22.17 13.09
N SER A 288 7.24 -22.98 12.04
CA SER A 288 8.22 -22.98 10.96
C SER A 288 8.26 -21.64 10.22
N HIS A 289 7.09 -21.09 9.88
CA HIS A 289 7.00 -19.80 9.19
C HIS A 289 7.54 -18.66 10.06
N PHE A 290 7.14 -18.60 11.34
CA PHE A 290 7.69 -17.64 12.29
C PHE A 290 9.21 -17.71 12.39
N VAL A 291 9.78 -18.91 12.54
CA VAL A 291 11.24 -19.10 12.66
C VAL A 291 11.96 -18.75 11.36
N TYR A 292 11.37 -19.10 10.20
CA TYR A 292 11.91 -18.75 8.89
C TYR A 292 12.02 -17.23 8.74
N ASP A 293 10.94 -16.51 9.02
CA ASP A 293 10.90 -15.05 8.88
C ASP A 293 11.80 -14.34 9.88
N ILE A 294 11.78 -14.73 11.15
CA ILE A 294 12.54 -13.99 12.17
C ILE A 294 14.05 -14.12 11.95
N VAL A 295 14.50 -15.25 11.37
CA VAL A 295 15.90 -15.45 10.98
C VAL A 295 16.26 -14.58 9.79
N LEU A 296 15.43 -14.54 8.74
CA LEU A 296 15.73 -13.76 7.53
C LEU A 296 15.60 -12.26 7.77
N MET A 297 14.48 -11.80 8.35
CA MET A 297 14.23 -10.39 8.66
C MET A 297 15.19 -9.85 9.73
N GLY A 298 15.65 -10.70 10.64
CA GLY A 298 16.61 -10.35 11.69
C GLY A 298 18.08 -10.41 11.25
N MET A 299 18.38 -10.94 10.06
CA MET A 299 19.74 -11.14 9.55
C MET A 299 20.62 -9.87 9.59
N PRO A 300 20.11 -8.65 9.27
CA PRO A 300 20.93 -7.44 9.38
C PRO A 300 21.53 -7.18 10.75
N LEU A 301 20.86 -7.61 11.83
CA LEU A 301 21.38 -7.46 13.20
C LEU A 301 22.64 -8.29 13.46
N PHE A 302 22.89 -9.34 12.67
CA PHE A 302 24.04 -10.21 12.81
C PHE A 302 25.16 -9.88 11.82
N LEU A 303 24.82 -9.31 10.66
CA LEU A 303 25.78 -8.96 9.62
C LEU A 303 26.45 -7.59 9.83
N LEU A 304 25.75 -6.66 10.49
CA LEU A 304 26.25 -5.31 10.73
C LEU A 304 26.82 -5.18 12.15
N SER A 305 27.58 -4.11 12.40
CA SER A 305 28.20 -3.84 13.71
C SER A 305 27.85 -2.43 14.20
N ALA A 306 27.33 -2.32 15.43
CA ALA A 306 26.95 -1.07 16.07
C ALA A 306 27.05 -1.20 17.61
N PRO A 307 27.26 -0.09 18.35
CA PRO A 307 27.24 -0.10 19.81
C PRO A 307 25.92 -0.67 20.37
N GLY A 308 25.99 -1.49 21.43
CA GLY A 308 24.80 -2.06 22.10
C GLY A 308 24.08 -3.19 21.35
N MET A 309 24.54 -3.57 20.15
CA MET A 309 23.85 -4.54 19.28
C MET A 309 23.69 -5.95 19.86
N TRP A 310 24.59 -6.37 20.77
CA TRP A 310 24.51 -7.69 21.42
C TRP A 310 23.21 -7.91 22.20
N THR A 311 22.68 -6.87 22.84
CA THR A 311 21.39 -6.94 23.54
C THR A 311 20.25 -7.24 22.56
N HIS A 312 20.24 -6.57 21.41
CA HIS A 312 19.20 -6.79 20.39
C HIS A 312 19.34 -8.16 19.71
N ARG A 313 20.56 -8.64 19.46
CA ARG A 313 20.81 -10.01 19.00
C ARG A 313 20.28 -11.05 19.99
N ALA A 314 20.56 -10.86 21.28
CA ALA A 314 20.08 -11.75 22.33
C ALA A 314 18.54 -11.74 22.43
N LEU A 315 17.91 -10.57 22.40
CA LEU A 315 16.45 -10.44 22.43
C LEU A 315 15.79 -11.09 21.21
N LEU A 316 16.35 -10.93 20.02
CA LEU A 316 15.86 -11.58 18.81
C LEU A 316 15.98 -13.12 18.93
N VAL A 317 17.12 -13.64 19.40
CA VAL A 317 17.31 -15.09 19.62
C VAL A 317 16.32 -15.62 20.65
N ILE A 318 16.10 -14.89 21.75
CA ILE A 318 15.10 -15.25 22.76
C ILE A 318 13.71 -15.29 22.12
N ALA A 319 13.32 -14.26 21.36
CA ALA A 319 12.04 -14.22 20.65
C ALA A 319 11.88 -15.41 19.70
N ALA A 320 12.92 -15.71 18.91
CA ALA A 320 12.96 -16.86 18.01
C ALA A 320 12.78 -18.20 18.74
N LEU A 321 13.28 -18.33 19.98
CA LEU A 321 13.21 -19.54 20.79
C LEU A 321 11.90 -19.69 21.59
N ILE A 322 11.04 -18.66 21.68
CA ILE A 322 9.80 -18.70 22.47
C ILE A 322 8.95 -19.94 22.16
N PRO A 323 8.68 -20.31 20.89
CA PRO A 323 7.87 -21.48 20.57
C PRO A 323 8.43 -22.80 21.13
N LEU A 324 9.75 -22.92 21.29
CA LEU A 324 10.43 -24.09 21.86
C LEU A 324 10.48 -24.04 23.39
N MET A 325 10.70 -22.86 23.96
CA MET A 325 10.74 -22.66 25.41
C MET A 325 9.40 -23.01 26.07
N ILE A 326 8.28 -22.76 25.40
CA ILE A 326 6.94 -23.06 25.95
C ILE A 326 6.75 -24.56 26.25
N PRO A 327 6.81 -25.50 25.29
CA PRO A 327 6.64 -26.92 25.56
C PRO A 327 7.76 -27.49 26.46
N LEU A 328 8.99 -26.96 26.38
CA LEU A 328 10.07 -27.34 27.30
C LEU A 328 9.71 -26.98 28.74
N TYR A 329 9.26 -25.76 28.98
CA TYR A 329 8.81 -25.30 30.29
C TYR A 329 7.62 -26.11 30.79
N ARG A 330 6.63 -26.39 29.94
CA ARG A 330 5.47 -27.25 30.30
C ARG A 330 5.94 -28.65 30.70
N ARG A 331 6.85 -29.24 29.93
CA ARG A 331 7.42 -30.57 30.22
C ARG A 331 8.20 -30.61 31.52
N ILE A 332 9.00 -29.58 31.82
CA ILE A 332 9.74 -29.47 33.08
C ILE A 332 8.77 -29.35 34.26
N ARG A 333 7.76 -28.48 34.14
CA ARG A 333 6.73 -28.30 35.18
C ARG A 333 5.90 -29.55 35.44
N ALA A 334 5.55 -30.31 34.39
CA ALA A 334 4.74 -31.51 34.51
C ALA A 334 5.52 -32.72 35.07
N GLY A 335 6.86 -32.71 35.03
CA GLY A 335 7.71 -33.82 35.49
C GLY A 335 7.70 -35.08 34.61
N SER A 336 6.61 -35.33 33.88
CA SER A 336 6.44 -36.46 32.95
C SER A 336 5.86 -36.00 31.61
N TRP A 337 5.85 -36.91 30.63
CA TRP A 337 5.21 -36.65 29.33
C TRP A 337 3.71 -36.89 29.43
N TYR A 338 2.91 -35.93 28.97
CA TYR A 338 1.46 -36.11 28.87
C TYR A 338 1.09 -36.88 27.60
N GLY A 339 0.23 -37.88 27.70
CA GLY A 339 -0.37 -38.57 26.55
C GLY A 339 -1.64 -37.87 26.11
N ILE A 340 -1.70 -37.46 24.84
CA ILE A 340 -2.87 -36.79 24.26
C ILE A 340 -4.13 -37.66 24.42
N GLN A 341 -5.17 -37.09 25.02
CA GLN A 341 -6.47 -37.74 25.19
C GLN A 341 -7.41 -37.36 24.06
N ALA A 342 -8.46 -38.15 23.85
CA ALA A 342 -9.44 -37.94 22.79
C ALA A 342 -10.09 -36.56 22.89
N GLU A 343 -10.34 -36.07 24.11
CA GLU A 343 -10.99 -34.79 24.35
C GLU A 343 -10.20 -33.63 23.76
N GLU A 344 -8.88 -33.76 23.60
CA GLU A 344 -7.98 -32.71 23.10
C GLU A 344 -7.93 -32.60 21.58
N LEU A 345 -8.52 -33.56 20.88
CA LEU A 345 -8.65 -33.57 19.43
C LEU A 345 -9.90 -32.80 18.99
N ASN A 346 -9.92 -32.43 17.71
CA ASN A 346 -11.04 -31.70 17.12
C ASN A 346 -12.35 -32.51 17.10
N GLY A 347 -12.26 -33.84 16.91
CA GLY A 347 -13.41 -34.72 16.72
C GLY A 347 -14.36 -34.84 17.92
N THR A 348 -13.88 -34.57 19.13
CA THR A 348 -14.67 -34.65 20.38
C THR A 348 -15.27 -33.30 20.79
N PHE A 349 -15.08 -32.25 20.00
CA PHE A 349 -15.65 -30.95 20.32
C PHE A 349 -17.18 -30.99 20.17
N GLN A 350 -17.88 -30.80 21.30
CA GLN A 350 -19.30 -30.47 21.32
C GLN A 350 -19.43 -28.96 21.52
N ALA A 351 -20.21 -28.30 20.66
CA ALA A 351 -20.60 -26.92 20.92
C ALA A 351 -21.36 -26.89 22.25
N GLU A 352 -21.13 -25.87 23.08
CA GLU A 352 -21.97 -25.67 24.27
C GLU A 352 -23.42 -25.52 23.79
N GLU A 353 -24.21 -26.59 23.91
CA GLU A 353 -25.63 -26.43 24.14
C GLU A 353 -25.72 -25.66 25.45
N LYS A 354 -25.80 -24.33 25.37
CA LYS A 354 -26.56 -23.63 26.39
C LYS A 354 -27.92 -24.29 26.36
N ALA A 355 -28.12 -25.25 27.26
CA ALA A 355 -29.43 -25.66 27.69
C ALA A 355 -30.19 -24.36 27.82
N ILE A 356 -31.21 -24.19 26.98
CA ILE A 356 -32.30 -23.32 27.36
C ILE A 356 -32.74 -23.98 28.66
N LYS A 357 -32.22 -23.50 29.80
CA LYS A 357 -32.97 -23.61 31.03
C LYS A 357 -34.28 -22.98 30.61
N GLU A 358 -35.31 -23.79 30.44
CA GLU A 358 -36.65 -23.32 30.66
C GLU A 358 -36.55 -22.65 32.02
N GLU A 359 -36.36 -21.34 32.01
CA GLU A 359 -36.73 -20.52 33.13
C GLU A 359 -38.20 -20.88 33.31
N VAL A 360 -38.45 -21.75 34.30
CA VAL A 360 -39.71 -21.81 34.99
C VAL A 360 -40.18 -20.38 35.03
N LYS A 361 -41.32 -20.09 34.39
CA LYS A 361 -42.01 -18.80 34.48
C LYS A 361 -42.33 -18.55 35.95
N THR A 362 -41.33 -18.14 36.72
CA THR A 362 -41.55 -17.33 37.90
C THR A 362 -42.19 -16.07 37.36
N ILE A 363 -43.41 -15.83 37.82
CA ILE A 363 -44.14 -14.60 37.58
C ILE A 363 -43.28 -13.49 38.20
N ILE A 364 -42.39 -12.92 37.40
CA ILE A 364 -41.70 -11.68 37.72
C ILE A 364 -42.81 -10.62 37.64
N PRO A 365 -43.07 -9.85 38.72
CA PRO A 365 -44.00 -8.73 38.62
C PRO A 365 -43.53 -7.81 37.50
N ASP A 366 -44.46 -7.31 36.67
CA ASP A 366 -44.20 -6.44 35.52
C ASP A 366 -43.22 -5.32 35.89
N ILE A 367 -41.94 -5.56 35.64
CA ILE A 367 -40.95 -4.50 35.55
C ILE A 367 -41.21 -3.90 34.17
N PRO A 368 -41.58 -2.62 34.05
CA PRO A 368 -41.70 -2.00 32.75
C PRO A 368 -40.33 -2.12 32.09
N VAL A 369 -40.28 -2.94 31.04
CA VAL A 369 -39.15 -2.96 30.11
C VAL A 369 -39.12 -1.56 29.54
N GLN A 370 -38.25 -0.70 30.08
CA GLN A 370 -37.85 0.48 29.36
C GLN A 370 -37.23 -0.05 28.09
N ALA A 371 -38.00 0.02 26.99
CA ALA A 371 -37.50 -0.17 25.65
C ALA A 371 -36.19 0.61 25.60
N GLY A 372 -35.07 -0.12 25.51
CA GLY A 372 -33.76 0.49 25.42
C GLY A 372 -33.90 1.58 24.38
N ARG A 373 -33.64 2.84 24.78
CA ARG A 373 -33.89 4.01 23.95
C ARG A 373 -33.10 3.81 22.66
N SER A 374 -33.74 3.21 21.65
CA SER A 374 -33.33 3.33 20.27
C SER A 374 -33.33 4.82 20.08
N PHE A 375 -32.16 5.43 19.97
CA PHE A 375 -32.04 6.82 19.59
C PHE A 375 -32.99 6.97 18.39
N PRO A 376 -34.13 7.68 18.53
CA PRO A 376 -35.26 7.38 17.69
C PRO A 376 -34.82 7.73 16.29
N THR A 377 -34.92 6.77 15.38
CA THR A 377 -34.59 6.95 13.96
C THR A 377 -35.23 8.23 13.43
N LEU A 378 -36.39 8.60 13.98
CA LEU A 378 -37.10 9.85 13.79
C LEU A 378 -36.32 11.12 14.20
N ALA A 379 -35.62 11.13 15.35
CA ALA A 379 -34.78 12.25 15.77
C ALA A 379 -33.50 12.35 14.93
N ALA A 380 -32.92 11.22 14.50
CA ALA A 380 -31.81 11.22 13.55
C ALA A 380 -32.24 11.75 12.17
N VAL A 381 -33.41 11.34 11.68
CA VAL A 381 -34.03 11.84 10.45
C VAL A 381 -34.37 13.33 10.59
N ALA A 382 -34.94 13.77 11.71
CA ALA A 382 -35.23 15.17 11.96
C ALA A 382 -33.95 16.01 12.03
N ALA A 383 -32.89 15.53 12.69
CA ALA A 383 -31.59 16.19 12.72
C ALA A 383 -30.94 16.26 11.33
N LEU A 384 -31.12 15.24 10.48
CA LEU A 384 -30.67 15.26 9.08
C LEU A 384 -31.45 16.28 8.25
N ILE A 385 -32.78 16.36 8.40
CA ILE A 385 -33.60 17.32 7.67
C ILE A 385 -33.31 18.75 8.12
N VAL A 386 -33.25 18.99 9.44
CA VAL A 386 -32.91 20.30 10.00
C VAL A 386 -31.48 20.66 9.64
N GLY A 387 -30.53 19.74 9.77
CA GLY A 387 -29.14 19.94 9.36
C GLY A 387 -28.99 20.23 7.87
N GLY A 388 -29.71 19.50 7.01
CA GLY A 388 -29.75 19.74 5.57
C GLY A 388 -30.42 21.06 5.19
N GLY A 389 -31.49 21.45 5.89
CA GLY A 389 -32.17 22.73 5.71
C GLY A 389 -31.32 23.91 6.18
N LEU A 390 -30.68 23.79 7.34
CA LEU A 390 -29.71 24.78 7.84
C LEU A 390 -28.53 24.89 6.87
N TRP A 391 -27.96 23.77 6.43
CA TRP A 391 -26.90 23.78 5.43
C TRP A 391 -27.35 24.47 4.14
N PHE A 392 -28.55 24.19 3.63
CA PHE A 392 -29.07 24.84 2.43
C PHE A 392 -29.31 26.35 2.60
N ILE A 393 -29.82 26.79 3.75
CA ILE A 393 -30.12 28.20 4.03
C ILE A 393 -28.84 29.00 4.27
N PHE A 394 -27.86 28.43 4.97
CA PHE A 394 -26.65 29.13 5.39
C PHE A 394 -25.46 28.93 4.44
N THR A 395 -25.53 27.99 3.50
CA THR A 395 -24.54 27.87 2.42
C THR A 395 -24.94 28.83 1.31
N SER A 396 -24.09 29.82 1.01
CA SER A 396 -24.37 30.80 -0.05
C SER A 396 -24.51 30.17 -1.43
N PHE A 397 -23.97 28.96 -1.65
CA PHE A 397 -23.81 28.29 -2.96
C PHE A 397 -23.19 29.19 -4.04
N GLU A 398 -22.64 30.33 -3.62
CA GLU A 398 -21.90 31.29 -4.39
C GLU A 398 -20.42 30.99 -4.16
N GLN A 399 -19.69 30.82 -5.24
CA GLN A 399 -18.24 30.72 -5.21
C GLN A 399 -17.69 32.10 -5.58
N ASP A 400 -16.72 32.61 -4.84
CA ASP A 400 -15.94 33.81 -5.21
C ASP A 400 -15.10 33.59 -6.49
N VAL A 401 -15.15 32.39 -7.03
CA VAL A 401 -14.38 31.94 -8.17
C VAL A 401 -15.27 31.86 -9.41
N PRO A 402 -14.86 32.46 -10.55
CA PRO A 402 -15.62 32.38 -11.80
C PRO A 402 -15.88 30.95 -12.27
N LYS A 403 -17.11 30.70 -12.76
CA LYS A 403 -17.49 29.41 -13.36
C LYS A 403 -16.81 29.21 -14.71
N LEU A 404 -16.46 27.96 -15.02
CA LEU A 404 -16.05 27.57 -16.38
C LEU A 404 -17.20 27.80 -17.36
N GLU A 405 -16.93 28.51 -18.45
CA GLU A 405 -17.91 28.81 -19.51
C GLU A 405 -17.83 27.82 -20.67
N ILE A 406 -16.87 26.90 -20.60
CA ILE A 406 -16.68 25.81 -21.56
C ILE A 406 -16.93 24.46 -20.89
N ASP A 407 -17.36 23.49 -21.68
CA ASP A 407 -17.47 22.11 -21.28
C ASP A 407 -16.25 21.29 -21.76
N ARG A 408 -16.27 20.01 -21.43
CA ARG A 408 -15.23 19.04 -21.79
C ARG A 408 -15.00 18.96 -23.30
N ASP A 409 -16.06 18.97 -24.10
CA ASP A 409 -15.96 18.73 -25.55
C ASP A 409 -15.44 19.96 -26.26
N LYS A 410 -15.85 21.15 -25.81
CA LYS A 410 -15.28 22.41 -26.31
C LYS A 410 -13.80 22.56 -25.93
N ALA A 411 -13.41 22.17 -24.72
CA ALA A 411 -12.00 22.12 -24.33
C ALA A 411 -11.20 21.20 -25.27
N LEU A 412 -11.71 20.01 -25.55
CA LEU A 412 -11.08 19.09 -26.49
C LEU A 412 -10.90 19.72 -27.89
N LEU A 413 -11.94 20.35 -28.43
CA LEU A 413 -11.86 21.05 -29.73
C LEU A 413 -10.78 22.14 -29.76
N ILE A 414 -10.62 22.90 -28.66
CA ILE A 414 -9.59 23.94 -28.55
C ILE A 414 -8.19 23.30 -28.53
N ALA A 415 -8.02 22.22 -27.76
CA ALA A 415 -6.76 21.50 -27.70
C ALA A 415 -6.39 20.87 -29.05
N ASP A 416 -7.35 20.27 -29.76
CA ASP A 416 -7.10 19.66 -31.08
C ASP A 416 -6.66 20.72 -32.10
N ALA A 417 -7.35 21.87 -32.15
CA ALA A 417 -6.95 22.99 -33.00
C ALA A 417 -5.55 23.52 -32.65
N PHE A 418 -5.20 23.56 -31.36
CA PHE A 418 -3.86 23.94 -30.93
C PHE A 418 -2.80 22.92 -31.37
N MET A 419 -3.09 21.62 -31.25
CA MET A 419 -2.21 20.54 -31.67
C MET A 419 -1.95 20.58 -33.18
N GLU A 420 -2.99 20.73 -34.00
CA GLU A 420 -2.87 20.85 -35.46
C GLU A 420 -1.99 22.03 -35.87
N GLN A 421 -2.15 23.18 -35.20
CA GLN A 421 -1.39 24.39 -35.51
C GLN A 421 0.08 24.28 -35.07
N ARG A 422 0.33 23.76 -33.87
CA ARG A 422 1.64 23.85 -33.22
C ARG A 422 2.51 22.64 -33.50
N TYR A 423 1.89 21.48 -33.64
CA TYR A 423 2.55 20.20 -33.82
C TYR A 423 1.92 19.44 -35.00
N PRO A 424 1.95 19.98 -36.23
CA PRO A 424 1.34 19.33 -37.39
C PRO A 424 1.90 17.94 -37.70
N GLU A 425 3.11 17.62 -37.20
CA GLU A 425 3.71 16.29 -37.29
C GLU A 425 3.19 15.30 -36.22
N THR A 426 2.48 15.75 -35.18
CA THR A 426 1.96 14.85 -34.12
C THR A 426 0.86 13.90 -34.58
N ASP A 427 0.20 14.15 -35.72
CA ASP A 427 -0.67 13.16 -36.37
C ASP A 427 0.09 11.89 -36.75
N THR A 428 1.40 11.98 -37.01
CA THR A 428 2.28 10.82 -37.24
C THR A 428 2.68 10.11 -35.94
N LEU A 429 2.43 10.72 -34.78
CA LEU A 429 2.77 10.20 -33.45
C LEU A 429 1.63 9.36 -32.83
N GLY A 430 0.41 9.40 -33.39
CA GLY A 430 -0.70 8.56 -32.91
C GLY A 430 -1.11 8.87 -31.47
N LEU A 431 -0.92 10.11 -31.02
CA LEU A 431 -1.30 10.53 -29.67
C LEU A 431 -2.82 10.64 -29.55
N LYS A 432 -3.38 10.19 -28.43
CA LYS A 432 -4.83 10.26 -28.13
C LYS A 432 -5.08 11.23 -26.97
N PRO A 433 -6.14 12.05 -27.03
CA PRO A 433 -6.46 13.02 -26.00
C PRO A 433 -7.14 12.39 -24.77
N TYR A 434 -6.74 12.84 -23.59
CA TYR A 434 -7.37 12.52 -22.30
C TYR A 434 -7.67 13.81 -21.56
N VAL A 435 -8.94 14.03 -21.23
CA VAL A 435 -9.42 15.29 -20.63
C VAL A 435 -9.71 15.08 -19.15
N ARG A 436 -9.16 15.94 -18.29
CA ARG A 436 -9.58 16.06 -16.89
C ARG A 436 -9.89 17.51 -16.54
N LEU A 437 -10.83 17.69 -15.61
CA LEU A 437 -11.06 18.97 -14.96
C LEU A 437 -10.09 19.08 -13.78
N VAL A 438 -9.26 20.12 -13.77
CA VAL A 438 -8.47 20.49 -12.61
C VAL A 438 -9.26 21.55 -11.85
N SER A 439 -9.51 21.29 -10.57
CA SER A 439 -10.22 22.20 -9.67
C SER A 439 -9.57 22.18 -8.30
N GLY A 440 -9.36 23.34 -7.68
CA GLY A 440 -8.97 23.41 -6.27
C GLY A 440 -8.31 24.72 -5.87
N THR A 441 -8.37 25.07 -4.59
CA THR A 441 -7.61 26.18 -4.00
C THR A 441 -6.18 25.72 -3.73
N GLY A 442 -5.31 25.77 -4.74
CA GLY A 442 -3.88 25.50 -4.55
C GLY A 442 -3.20 26.54 -3.65
N ARG A 443 -2.06 26.19 -3.03
CA ARG A 443 -1.30 27.09 -2.13
C ARG A 443 -1.06 28.48 -2.75
N GLY A 444 -0.77 28.55 -4.05
CA GLY A 444 -0.52 29.82 -4.75
C GLY A 444 -1.75 30.74 -4.81
N ALA A 445 -2.96 30.20 -4.81
CA ALA A 445 -4.17 31.01 -4.75
C ALA A 445 -4.50 31.48 -3.34
N LEU A 446 -4.27 30.65 -2.32
CA LEU A 446 -4.40 31.11 -0.93
C LEU A 446 -3.41 32.24 -0.66
N PHE A 447 -2.15 32.06 -1.08
CA PHE A 447 -1.12 33.09 -1.00
C PHE A 447 -1.54 34.39 -1.69
N ALA A 448 -1.99 34.31 -2.95
CA ALA A 448 -2.46 35.48 -3.69
C ALA A 448 -3.70 36.14 -3.04
N TRP A 449 -4.61 35.35 -2.46
CA TRP A 449 -5.78 35.87 -1.75
C TRP A 449 -5.39 36.68 -0.50
N GLU A 450 -4.42 36.19 0.28
CA GLU A 450 -3.93 36.88 1.48
C GLU A 450 -3.07 38.11 1.16
N HIS A 451 -2.31 38.04 0.06
CA HIS A 451 -1.28 39.02 -0.29
C HIS A 451 -1.68 39.95 -1.45
N SER A 452 -2.96 40.02 -1.81
CA SER A 452 -3.47 41.00 -2.78
C SER A 452 -4.82 41.58 -2.35
N ASP A 453 -5.32 42.60 -3.06
CA ASP A 453 -6.70 43.04 -2.91
C ASP A 453 -7.65 42.17 -3.75
N ARG A 454 -8.96 42.27 -3.48
CA ARG A 454 -9.98 41.45 -4.16
C ARG A 454 -9.92 41.58 -5.69
N GLN A 455 -9.67 42.78 -6.21
CA GLN A 455 -9.63 43.01 -7.65
C GLN A 455 -8.40 42.34 -8.27
N THR A 456 -7.23 42.54 -7.67
CA THR A 456 -5.96 41.92 -8.08
C THR A 456 -6.05 40.40 -8.01
N PHE A 457 -6.64 39.84 -6.96
CA PHE A 457 -6.88 38.40 -6.87
C PHE A 457 -7.75 37.90 -8.02
N HIS A 458 -8.86 38.58 -8.34
CA HIS A 458 -9.70 38.18 -9.47
C HIS A 458 -8.95 38.27 -10.81
N ASP A 459 -8.14 39.31 -11.02
CA ASP A 459 -7.34 39.48 -12.24
C ASP A 459 -6.26 38.40 -12.37
N LEU A 460 -5.56 38.08 -11.27
CA LEU A 460 -4.60 36.97 -11.20
C LEU A 460 -5.28 35.62 -11.39
N TYR A 461 -6.48 35.45 -10.81
CA TYR A 461 -7.28 34.24 -10.97
C TYR A 461 -7.62 34.00 -12.44
N GLU A 462 -8.05 35.02 -13.16
CA GLU A 462 -8.45 34.90 -14.56
C GLU A 462 -7.27 34.68 -15.52
N ARG A 463 -6.09 35.25 -15.21
CA ARG A 463 -4.97 35.30 -16.18
C ARG A 463 -3.78 34.40 -15.86
N THR A 464 -3.55 34.12 -14.58
CA THR A 464 -2.25 33.59 -14.11
C THR A 464 -2.40 32.32 -13.28
N LEU A 465 -3.32 32.32 -12.31
CA LEU A 465 -3.53 31.23 -11.36
C LEU A 465 -4.46 30.15 -11.90
N ALA A 466 -5.46 30.56 -12.69
CA ALA A 466 -6.56 29.76 -13.25
C ALA A 466 -6.73 28.42 -12.54
N LEU A 467 -7.46 28.40 -11.42
CA LEU A 467 -7.56 27.22 -10.56
C LEU A 467 -8.59 26.19 -11.02
N ASN A 468 -9.45 26.60 -11.96
CA ASN A 468 -10.42 25.78 -12.63
C ASN A 468 -10.12 25.83 -14.12
N TYR A 469 -9.62 24.74 -14.67
CA TYR A 469 -9.28 24.62 -16.09
C TYR A 469 -9.42 23.17 -16.54
N TYR A 470 -9.60 23.00 -17.85
CA TYR A 470 -9.46 21.68 -18.45
C TYR A 470 -8.01 21.44 -18.81
N GLU A 471 -7.50 20.29 -18.40
CA GLU A 471 -6.22 19.79 -18.86
C GLU A 471 -6.49 18.67 -19.88
N VAL A 472 -5.97 18.85 -21.09
CA VAL A 472 -6.01 17.85 -22.15
C VAL A 472 -4.62 17.31 -22.36
N VAL A 473 -4.42 16.03 -22.06
CA VAL A 473 -3.12 15.35 -22.22
C VAL A 473 -3.19 14.37 -23.37
N TYR A 474 -2.31 14.56 -24.35
CA TYR A 474 -2.11 13.69 -25.50
C TYR A 474 -1.02 12.67 -25.18
N LYS A 475 -1.36 11.38 -25.26
CA LYS A 475 -0.44 10.27 -24.97
C LYS A 475 -0.61 9.14 -25.99
N THR A 476 0.43 8.34 -26.22
CA THR A 476 0.34 7.11 -27.00
C THR A 476 0.68 5.88 -26.15
N PHE A 477 0.07 4.75 -26.49
CA PHE A 477 0.38 3.44 -25.91
C PHE A 477 1.12 2.54 -26.90
N GLU A 478 1.42 3.07 -28.09
CA GLU A 478 2.04 2.33 -29.18
C GLU A 478 3.53 2.64 -29.28
N GLY A 479 4.30 1.64 -29.74
CA GLY A 479 5.74 1.72 -29.92
C GLY A 479 6.55 1.41 -28.67
N ASP A 480 7.83 1.78 -28.70
CA ASP A 480 8.76 1.52 -27.62
C ASP A 480 8.52 2.44 -26.42
N VAL A 481 9.22 2.12 -25.34
CA VAL A 481 9.10 2.80 -24.05
C VAL A 481 9.43 4.29 -24.15
N GLU A 482 10.44 4.64 -24.96
CA GLU A 482 10.85 6.03 -25.19
C GLU A 482 9.76 6.82 -25.92
N ARG A 483 9.09 6.21 -26.91
CA ARG A 483 7.95 6.83 -27.58
C ARG A 483 6.78 7.06 -26.63
N ARG A 484 6.48 6.11 -25.75
CA ARG A 484 5.34 6.22 -24.82
C ARG A 484 5.56 7.22 -23.68
N SER A 485 6.80 7.67 -23.45
CA SER A 485 7.05 8.75 -22.49
C SER A 485 6.68 10.12 -23.04
N GLU A 486 6.62 10.28 -24.36
CA GLU A 486 6.21 11.53 -24.99
C GLU A 486 4.75 11.88 -24.66
N THR A 487 4.56 13.09 -24.16
CA THR A 487 3.23 13.62 -23.85
C THR A 487 3.13 15.08 -24.23
N VAL A 488 1.94 15.51 -24.65
CA VAL A 488 1.63 16.94 -24.82
C VAL A 488 0.46 17.29 -23.93
N THR A 489 0.66 18.20 -23.00
CA THR A 489 -0.36 18.70 -22.09
C THR A 489 -0.76 20.11 -22.52
N VAL A 490 -2.05 20.35 -22.69
CA VAL A 490 -2.63 21.66 -23.00
C VAL A 490 -3.58 22.06 -21.88
N THR A 491 -3.39 23.26 -21.34
CA THR A 491 -4.17 23.81 -20.22
C THR A 491 -5.12 24.87 -20.75
N ILE A 492 -6.42 24.65 -20.60
CA ILE A 492 -7.47 25.49 -21.19
C ILE A 492 -8.32 26.13 -20.09
N GLY A 493 -8.31 27.45 -20.07
CA GLY A 493 -9.02 28.28 -19.12
C GLY A 493 -10.51 28.41 -19.41
N ARG A 494 -11.06 29.52 -18.93
CA ARG A 494 -12.51 29.69 -18.74
C ARG A 494 -13.27 29.95 -20.02
N LYS A 495 -12.70 30.73 -20.94
CA LYS A 495 -13.36 31.37 -22.08
C LYS A 495 -12.68 31.04 -23.41
N ASN A 496 -12.23 29.79 -23.53
CA ASN A 496 -11.47 29.26 -24.67
C ASN A 496 -10.00 29.68 -24.73
N ASP A 497 -9.48 30.29 -23.66
CA ASP A 497 -8.09 30.69 -23.54
C ASP A 497 -7.18 29.49 -23.27
N ILE A 498 -6.03 29.46 -23.93
CA ILE A 498 -4.96 28.50 -23.60
C ILE A 498 -4.05 29.20 -22.61
N LEU A 499 -4.02 28.69 -21.38
CA LEU A 499 -3.25 29.24 -20.27
C LEU A 499 -1.76 28.85 -20.37
N GLY A 500 -1.51 27.69 -20.98
CA GLY A 500 -0.19 27.15 -21.16
C GLY A 500 -0.22 25.76 -21.78
N TRP A 501 0.95 25.24 -22.07
CA TRP A 501 1.13 23.87 -22.53
C TRP A 501 2.52 23.37 -22.17
N TYR A 502 2.70 22.05 -22.23
CA TYR A 502 3.99 21.41 -22.08
C TYR A 502 4.07 20.15 -22.94
N HIS A 503 5.09 20.09 -23.79
CA HIS A 503 5.47 18.95 -24.60
C HIS A 503 6.68 18.29 -23.96
N HIS A 504 6.47 17.15 -23.32
CA HIS A 504 7.56 16.30 -22.84
C HIS A 504 8.19 15.58 -24.03
N VAL A 505 9.40 15.99 -24.41
CA VAL A 505 10.14 15.40 -25.52
C VAL A 505 11.16 14.38 -24.98
N PRO A 506 11.11 13.10 -25.38
CA PRO A 506 12.01 12.07 -24.85
C PRO A 506 13.49 12.45 -24.98
N GLU A 507 14.31 12.20 -23.95
CA GLU A 507 15.73 12.64 -23.89
C GLU A 507 16.57 12.23 -25.11
N ALA A 508 16.26 11.08 -25.72
CA ALA A 508 17.00 10.52 -26.86
C ALA A 508 16.68 11.21 -28.20
N ARG A 509 15.57 11.95 -28.32
CA ARG A 509 15.17 12.60 -29.57
C ARG A 509 16.25 13.62 -29.99
N PRO A 510 16.84 13.48 -31.20
CA PRO A 510 17.78 14.47 -31.71
C PRO A 510 17.13 15.85 -31.84
N GLY A 511 17.92 16.90 -31.64
CA GLY A 511 17.47 18.28 -31.79
C GLY A 511 18.66 19.22 -31.85
N ALA A 512 18.40 20.49 -32.11
CA ALA A 512 19.47 21.48 -32.08
C ALA A 512 20.05 21.64 -30.67
N SER A 513 21.29 22.10 -30.58
CA SER A 513 21.88 22.59 -29.34
C SER A 513 22.10 24.09 -29.48
N LEU A 514 21.05 24.86 -29.22
CA LEU A 514 21.11 26.32 -29.28
C LEU A 514 22.05 26.87 -28.21
N SER A 515 22.70 27.99 -28.53
CA SER A 515 23.34 28.83 -27.52
C SER A 515 22.31 29.46 -26.59
N GLU A 516 22.73 29.88 -25.39
CA GLU A 516 21.83 30.55 -24.45
C GLU A 516 21.14 31.77 -25.08
N ALA A 517 21.88 32.57 -25.86
CA ALA A 517 21.34 33.78 -26.49
C ALA A 517 20.24 33.48 -27.51
N GLU A 518 20.42 32.44 -28.33
CA GLU A 518 19.42 32.00 -29.31
C GLU A 518 18.18 31.42 -28.61
N ALA A 519 18.38 30.57 -27.61
CA ALA A 519 17.32 29.98 -26.81
C ALA A 519 16.54 31.07 -26.04
N ARG A 520 17.24 32.06 -25.47
CA ARG A 520 16.65 33.21 -24.78
C ARG A 520 15.77 34.02 -25.72
N ALA A 521 16.26 34.37 -26.91
CA ALA A 521 15.46 35.11 -27.90
C ALA A 521 14.22 34.32 -28.36
N LEU A 522 14.26 32.98 -28.32
CA LEU A 522 13.09 32.15 -28.59
C LEU A 522 12.08 32.20 -27.43
N ALA A 523 12.54 32.00 -26.20
CA ALA A 523 11.72 32.06 -24.99
C ALA A 523 11.02 33.42 -24.84
N GLU A 524 11.77 34.50 -24.97
CA GLU A 524 11.30 35.88 -24.83
C GLU A 524 10.18 36.18 -25.85
N ARG A 525 10.42 35.91 -27.14
CA ARG A 525 9.39 36.09 -28.18
C ARG A 525 8.13 35.25 -27.94
N ALA A 526 8.27 34.06 -27.37
CA ALA A 526 7.15 33.18 -27.07
C ALA A 526 6.30 33.73 -25.90
N ILE A 527 6.96 34.19 -24.84
CA ILE A 527 6.31 34.82 -23.68
C ILE A 527 5.55 36.09 -24.11
N GLU A 528 6.20 37.00 -24.86
CA GLU A 528 5.54 38.24 -25.31
C GLU A 528 4.33 37.95 -26.20
N ARG A 529 4.46 36.99 -27.13
CA ARG A 529 3.40 36.67 -28.06
C ARG A 529 2.20 36.02 -27.38
N HIS A 530 2.44 35.10 -26.44
CA HIS A 530 1.38 34.33 -25.79
C HIS A 530 0.71 35.12 -24.67
N TYR A 531 1.50 35.65 -23.73
CA TYR A 531 0.99 36.35 -22.54
C TYR A 531 0.75 37.84 -22.74
N LYS A 532 1.15 38.41 -23.90
CA LYS A 532 0.99 39.84 -24.22
C LYS A 532 1.68 40.78 -23.23
N VAL A 533 2.75 40.32 -22.61
CA VAL A 533 3.64 41.10 -21.73
C VAL A 533 4.89 41.54 -22.49
N LYS A 534 5.61 42.54 -21.99
CA LYS A 534 6.88 42.99 -22.59
C LYS A 534 8.04 42.49 -21.73
N ILE A 535 9.06 41.91 -22.36
CA ILE A 535 10.22 41.39 -21.61
C ILE A 535 10.97 42.45 -20.78
N PRO A 536 11.13 43.71 -21.23
CA PRO A 536 11.76 44.74 -20.40
C PRO A 536 11.02 45.05 -19.08
N ASP A 537 9.75 44.66 -18.97
CA ASP A 537 8.96 44.82 -17.75
C ASP A 537 9.13 43.62 -16.78
N LEU A 538 9.87 42.57 -17.21
CA LEU A 538 10.13 41.34 -16.46
C LEU A 538 11.61 41.22 -16.08
N GLU A 539 11.87 40.51 -14.99
CA GLU A 539 13.24 40.20 -14.56
C GLU A 539 13.56 38.72 -14.76
N ALA A 540 14.71 38.40 -15.36
CA ALA A 540 15.15 37.01 -15.50
C ALA A 540 15.61 36.45 -14.15
N VAL A 541 14.90 35.46 -13.63
CA VAL A 541 15.21 34.80 -12.35
C VAL A 541 16.19 33.65 -12.53
N GLN A 542 15.93 32.81 -13.53
CA GLN A 542 16.68 31.57 -13.70
C GLN A 542 16.75 31.17 -15.17
N VAL A 543 17.94 30.69 -15.57
CA VAL A 543 18.18 30.07 -16.86
C VAL A 543 18.89 28.75 -16.62
N LEU A 544 18.25 27.65 -16.99
CA LEU A 544 18.73 26.30 -16.76
C LEU A 544 18.97 25.60 -18.10
N PRO A 545 20.24 25.31 -18.46
CA PRO A 545 20.53 24.38 -19.53
C PRO A 545 20.38 22.94 -19.04
N GLU A 546 19.71 22.12 -19.83
CA GLU A 546 19.64 20.67 -19.63
C GLU A 546 20.24 19.96 -20.83
N LYS A 547 21.47 19.45 -20.66
CA LYS A 547 22.17 18.77 -21.73
C LYS A 547 21.63 17.35 -21.88
N GLN A 548 20.98 17.10 -23.02
CA GLN A 548 20.60 15.75 -23.44
C GLN A 548 21.70 15.13 -24.30
N LYS A 549 21.52 13.86 -24.69
CA LYS A 549 22.52 13.11 -25.47
C LYS A 549 22.79 13.74 -26.84
N ALA A 550 21.75 14.27 -27.49
CA ALA A 550 21.81 14.75 -28.87
C ALA A 550 21.12 16.12 -29.08
N ARG A 551 20.88 16.87 -28.00
CA ARG A 551 20.34 18.24 -28.01
C ARG A 551 20.60 18.95 -26.68
N THR A 552 20.35 20.24 -26.62
CA THR A 552 20.33 21.01 -25.37
C THR A 552 18.93 21.58 -25.17
N ASP A 553 18.31 21.24 -24.06
CA ASP A 553 17.03 21.79 -23.65
C ASP A 553 17.28 22.98 -22.72
N TRP A 554 16.35 23.93 -22.69
CA TRP A 554 16.48 25.13 -21.87
C TRP A 554 15.20 25.44 -21.11
N LYS A 555 15.34 25.91 -19.87
CA LYS A 555 14.25 26.47 -19.09
C LYS A 555 14.59 27.90 -18.68
N PHE A 556 13.74 28.83 -19.07
CA PHE A 556 13.82 30.24 -18.70
C PHE A 556 12.67 30.59 -17.76
N ILE A 557 13.00 31.30 -16.68
CA ILE A 557 12.03 31.76 -15.69
C ILE A 557 12.19 33.28 -15.57
N TYR A 558 11.12 34.01 -15.87
CA TYR A 558 11.04 35.46 -15.71
C TYR A 558 10.01 35.79 -14.63
N ARG A 559 10.30 36.74 -13.74
CA ARG A 559 9.36 37.22 -12.73
C ARG A 559 8.80 38.59 -13.08
N ASP A 560 7.56 38.80 -12.70
CA ASP A 560 6.83 40.07 -12.75
C ASP A 560 6.56 40.55 -11.32
N MET A 561 7.23 41.63 -10.95
CA MET A 561 7.09 42.28 -9.65
C MET A 561 5.90 43.27 -9.61
N ASN A 562 5.30 43.59 -10.75
CA ASN A 562 4.22 44.56 -10.89
C ASN A 562 2.83 43.90 -10.92
N ALA A 563 2.76 42.60 -10.62
CA ALA A 563 1.52 41.82 -10.62
C ALA A 563 0.54 42.16 -9.48
N GLY A 564 0.86 43.15 -8.62
CA GLY A 564 0.00 43.62 -7.53
C GLY A 564 0.03 42.77 -6.25
N LEU A 565 0.92 41.77 -6.18
CA LEU A 565 1.18 40.98 -4.97
C LEU A 565 2.03 41.79 -3.97
N ARG A 566 1.63 41.80 -2.71
CA ARG A 566 2.38 42.45 -1.61
C ARG A 566 3.67 41.70 -1.26
N GLU A 567 3.65 40.39 -1.43
CA GLU A 567 4.77 39.47 -1.25
C GLU A 567 4.73 38.41 -2.37
N GLY A 568 5.88 37.88 -2.78
CA GLY A 568 6.00 36.94 -3.90
C GLY A 568 5.96 37.61 -5.28
N ASP A 569 5.90 36.80 -6.33
CA ASP A 569 5.90 37.28 -7.72
C ASP A 569 5.12 36.36 -8.66
N VAL A 570 4.76 36.86 -9.84
CA VAL A 570 4.23 36.02 -10.93
C VAL A 570 5.38 35.59 -11.82
N ARG A 571 5.49 34.30 -12.11
CA ARG A 571 6.54 33.74 -12.96
C ARG A 571 6.01 33.29 -14.30
N TYR A 572 6.67 33.72 -15.36
CA TYR A 572 6.51 33.24 -16.72
C TYR A 572 7.63 32.26 -17.03
N ILE A 573 7.26 31.03 -17.36
CA ILE A 573 8.19 29.93 -17.58
C ILE A 573 8.10 29.49 -19.02
N ALA A 574 9.25 29.51 -19.70
CA ALA A 574 9.40 28.96 -21.04
C ALA A 574 10.34 27.77 -21.03
N SER A 575 9.88 26.66 -21.61
CA SER A 575 10.65 25.45 -21.83
C SER A 575 10.93 25.29 -23.32
N ILE A 576 12.17 24.90 -23.64
CA ILE A 576 12.67 24.70 -24.99
C ILE A 576 13.25 23.30 -25.07
N ALA A 577 12.81 22.53 -26.07
CA ALA A 577 13.41 21.27 -26.43
C ALA A 577 14.18 21.45 -27.75
N GLY A 578 15.52 21.42 -27.68
CA GLY A 578 16.39 21.76 -28.80
C GLY A 578 16.19 23.19 -29.33
N ASP A 579 15.50 23.33 -30.46
CA ASP A 579 15.17 24.61 -31.14
C ASP A 579 13.68 24.97 -31.12
N ALA A 580 12.83 24.19 -30.45
CA ALA A 580 11.39 24.43 -30.37
C ALA A 580 10.94 24.79 -28.95
N ILE A 581 10.03 25.76 -28.81
CA ILE A 581 9.32 25.98 -27.55
C ILE A 581 8.47 24.75 -27.27
N SER A 582 8.86 23.98 -26.26
CA SER A 582 8.18 22.80 -25.77
C SER A 582 7.12 23.16 -24.74
N GLY A 583 7.24 24.27 -24.02
CA GLY A 583 6.18 24.68 -23.08
C GLY A 583 6.20 26.14 -22.69
N LEU A 584 5.02 26.63 -22.34
CA LEU A 584 4.79 27.91 -21.67
C LEU A 584 3.83 27.68 -20.51
N LYS A 585 4.12 28.27 -19.35
CA LYS A 585 3.18 28.35 -18.24
C LYS A 585 3.42 29.60 -17.38
N THR A 586 2.39 29.99 -16.65
CA THR A 586 2.50 30.93 -15.54
C THR A 586 2.36 30.22 -14.21
N GLU A 587 2.99 30.75 -13.16
CA GLU A 587 2.75 30.34 -11.77
C GLU A 587 2.88 31.53 -10.83
N VAL A 588 2.20 31.48 -9.68
CA VAL A 588 2.47 32.40 -8.56
C VAL A 588 3.57 31.80 -7.72
N HIS A 589 4.67 32.53 -7.58
CA HIS A 589 5.75 32.16 -6.70
C HIS A 589 5.40 32.51 -5.26
N ILE A 590 5.35 31.47 -4.43
CA ILE A 590 5.17 31.55 -2.99
C ILE A 590 6.55 31.68 -2.36
N THR A 591 6.69 32.60 -1.41
CA THR A 591 7.94 32.77 -0.67
C THR A 591 8.18 31.60 0.28
N GLU A 592 9.45 31.25 0.50
CA GLU A 592 9.79 30.18 1.46
C GLU A 592 9.34 30.52 2.88
N SER A 593 9.26 31.79 3.25
CA SER A 593 8.73 32.26 4.54
C SER A 593 7.28 31.86 4.70
N TRP A 594 6.42 32.26 3.76
CA TRP A 594 5.00 31.93 3.81
C TRP A 594 4.75 30.43 3.68
N GLU A 595 5.52 29.70 2.87
CA GLU A 595 5.34 28.24 2.75
C GLU A 595 5.68 27.48 4.05
N ARG A 596 6.48 28.08 4.93
CA ARG A 596 6.85 27.51 6.23
C ARG A 596 5.89 27.87 7.37
N GLU A 597 5.23 29.03 7.30
CA GLU A 597 4.25 29.52 8.28
C GLU A 597 2.89 28.82 8.11
#